data_AF-A0A934Z060-F1
#
_entry.id   AF-A0A934Z060-F1
#
_cell.length_a   1.000
_cell.length_b   1.000
_cell.length_c   1.000
_cell.angle_alpha   90.00
_cell.angle_beta   90.00
_cell.angle_gamma   90.00
#
_symmetry.space_group_name_H-M   'P 1'
#
loop_
_entity.id
_entity.type
_entity.pdbx_description
1 polymer ?
#
loop_
_entity_poly.entity_id
_entity_poly.type
_entity_poly.pdbx_seq_one_letter_code
_entity_poly.pdbx_strand_id
1 'polypeptide(L)'
;MSRRVEGLILALTAAATPLAGQALDRRVAGAPDGNVQFHFAARPGVCGNGTTLLRVDDGGGYFYSSGNDMNRDQCAAGPVRVVVARIGKEIVKIETHAGPLTPEAGDGTNLGAVGSGEASKWLLSLATSLEGRPARDALLPAMIADSSVVTPALAAIVRDTERSRDLRRSALSWLSRRRDEAGGIGAAATTRLLEEVVRNRSENESLRTSALSSLSAMDRGEGVTTLIAFSRESDPWLARQSFASLTRSGDPRARQFTREAVRRAELTDELRVLAIQGLGGDYATGADYRLLRELYPSLSSDRERDALINALGNAGGRENVSWLLSVAESQTEPVARRRRVISMLGRLDEPRIREALKGMAEKER
;
A
#
# COMPACT_ATOMS: atom_id res chain seq x y z
N MET A 1 -58.13 -15.80 61.62
CA MET A 1 -58.19 -15.60 60.15
C MET A 1 -56.85 -15.04 59.70
N SER A 2 -55.98 -15.84 59.08
CA SER A 2 -54.75 -15.37 58.45
C SER A 2 -54.57 -16.14 57.14
N ARG A 3 -54.67 -15.43 56.01
CA ARG A 3 -54.55 -15.98 54.65
C ARG A 3 -53.07 -15.97 54.27
N ARG A 4 -52.50 -17.14 54.00
CA ARG A 4 -51.18 -17.29 53.36
C ARG A 4 -51.34 -17.10 51.85
N VAL A 5 -50.52 -16.22 51.29
CA VAL A 5 -50.32 -16.04 49.85
C VAL A 5 -49.13 -16.90 49.45
N GLU A 6 -49.36 -17.92 48.64
CA GLU A 6 -48.28 -18.69 47.99
C GLU A 6 -48.07 -18.13 46.59
N GLY A 7 -46.95 -17.42 46.42
CA GLY A 7 -46.47 -16.95 45.11
C GLY A 7 -45.51 -17.98 44.52
N LEU A 8 -45.94 -18.64 43.45
CA LEU A 8 -45.12 -19.54 42.65
C LEU A 8 -44.15 -18.71 41.78
N ILE A 9 -42.86 -18.69 42.13
CA ILE A 9 -41.81 -18.07 41.31
C ILE A 9 -41.36 -19.08 40.26
N LEU A 10 -41.75 -18.85 39.00
CA LEU A 10 -41.23 -19.57 37.84
C LEU A 10 -39.85 -19.00 37.49
N ALA A 11 -38.79 -19.74 37.76
CA ALA A 11 -37.45 -19.39 37.33
C ALA A 11 -37.28 -19.70 35.83
N LEU A 12 -37.30 -18.68 34.96
CA LEU A 12 -36.87 -18.81 33.57
C LEU A 12 -35.34 -18.91 33.54
N THR A 13 -34.82 -20.12 33.33
CA THR A 13 -33.43 -20.33 32.94
C THR A 13 -33.25 -19.98 31.45
N ALA A 14 -32.74 -18.77 31.17
CA ALA A 14 -32.28 -18.41 29.84
C ALA A 14 -31.04 -19.25 29.49
N ALA A 15 -31.19 -20.21 28.57
CA ALA A 15 -30.06 -20.92 27.98
C ALA A 15 -29.30 -19.94 27.07
N ALA A 16 -28.19 -19.40 27.56
CA ALA A 16 -27.26 -18.62 26.74
C ALA A 16 -26.59 -19.58 25.73
N THR A 17 -27.03 -19.56 24.48
CA THR A 17 -26.29 -20.18 23.38
C THR A 17 -24.94 -19.47 23.28
N PRO A 18 -23.80 -20.17 23.44
CA PRO A 18 -22.51 -19.53 23.31
C PRO A 18 -22.36 -18.99 21.89
N LEU A 19 -21.92 -17.73 21.79
CA LEU A 19 -21.51 -17.13 20.52
C LEU A 19 -20.49 -18.07 19.86
N ALA A 20 -20.64 -18.35 18.56
CA ALA A 20 -19.81 -19.32 17.85
C ALA A 20 -18.30 -19.14 18.10
N GLY A 21 -17.79 -17.89 18.14
CA GLY A 21 -16.36 -17.63 18.43
C GLY A 21 -15.88 -18.07 19.82
N GLN A 22 -16.77 -18.17 20.82
CA GLN A 22 -16.44 -18.67 22.16
C GLN A 22 -16.25 -20.20 22.18
N ALA A 23 -16.78 -20.92 21.17
CA ALA A 23 -16.60 -22.36 21.07
C ALA A 23 -15.19 -22.72 20.57
N LEU A 24 -14.70 -22.06 19.51
CA LEU A 24 -13.32 -22.23 19.04
C LEU A 24 -12.30 -21.82 20.11
N ASP A 25 -12.52 -20.68 20.77
CA ASP A 25 -11.63 -20.20 21.83
C ASP A 25 -11.41 -21.23 22.94
N ARG A 26 -12.51 -21.81 23.46
CA ARG A 26 -12.45 -22.87 24.48
C ARG A 26 -11.73 -24.12 23.99
N ARG A 27 -11.94 -24.52 22.74
CA ARG A 27 -11.29 -25.70 22.14
C ARG A 27 -9.78 -25.49 21.99
N VAL A 28 -9.37 -24.30 21.56
CA VAL A 28 -7.95 -23.94 21.48
C VAL A 28 -7.36 -23.87 22.88
N ALA A 29 -7.95 -23.11 23.81
CA ALA A 29 -7.45 -22.98 25.18
C ALA A 29 -7.40 -24.31 25.97
N GLY A 30 -8.32 -25.24 25.68
CA GLY A 30 -8.38 -26.56 26.30
C GLY A 30 -7.40 -27.60 25.72
N ALA A 31 -6.79 -27.34 24.57
CA ALA A 31 -5.82 -28.25 23.97
C ALA A 31 -4.49 -28.28 24.75
N PRO A 32 -3.77 -29.42 24.78
CA PRO A 32 -2.40 -29.53 25.32
C PRO A 32 -1.45 -28.46 24.75
N ASP A 33 -0.46 -28.04 25.54
CA ASP A 33 0.53 -27.04 25.10
C ASP A 33 1.25 -27.49 23.81
N GLY A 34 1.71 -26.50 23.02
CA GLY A 34 2.19 -26.72 21.67
C GLY A 34 1.15 -26.37 20.59
N ASN A 35 1.41 -26.85 19.39
CA ASN A 35 0.66 -26.49 18.19
C ASN A 35 -0.80 -26.97 18.26
N VAL A 36 -1.71 -26.07 17.91
CA VAL A 36 -3.13 -26.39 17.69
C VAL A 36 -3.49 -26.00 16.28
N GLN A 37 -4.13 -26.90 15.55
CA GLN A 37 -4.52 -26.64 14.17
C GLN A 37 -5.99 -26.87 13.93
N PHE A 38 -6.54 -26.10 12.99
CA PHE A 38 -7.90 -26.27 12.48
C PHE A 38 -7.95 -25.80 11.03
N HIS A 39 -9.03 -26.14 10.33
CA HIS A 39 -9.22 -25.70 8.95
C HIS A 39 -10.65 -25.21 8.69
N PHE A 40 -10.80 -24.31 7.74
CA PHE A 40 -12.08 -23.74 7.33
C PHE A 40 -12.10 -23.48 5.82
N ALA A 41 -13.30 -23.30 5.25
CA ALA A 41 -13.44 -23.03 3.83
C ALA A 41 -12.82 -21.67 3.48
N ALA A 42 -11.97 -21.66 2.46
CA ALA A 42 -11.37 -20.45 1.91
C ALA A 42 -12.36 -19.70 1.01
N ARG A 43 -12.28 -18.37 0.96
CA ARG A 43 -13.05 -17.58 -0.01
C ARG A 43 -12.57 -17.83 -1.45
N PRO A 44 -13.40 -17.53 -2.47
CA PRO A 44 -12.96 -17.54 -3.86
C PRO A 44 -11.70 -16.70 -4.09
N GLY A 45 -10.80 -17.18 -4.96
CA GLY A 45 -9.50 -16.54 -5.27
C GLY A 45 -8.34 -17.03 -4.39
N VAL A 46 -8.59 -17.84 -3.36
CA VAL A 46 -7.55 -18.40 -2.50
C VAL A 46 -7.11 -19.79 -3.01
N CYS A 47 -5.81 -19.99 -3.18
CA CYS A 47 -5.24 -21.31 -3.49
C CYS A 47 -3.86 -21.48 -2.85
N GLY A 48 -3.35 -22.71 -2.82
CA GLY A 48 -2.01 -23.02 -2.36
C GLY A 48 -1.68 -24.50 -2.49
N ASN A 49 -0.56 -24.93 -1.89
CA ASN A 49 -0.09 -26.32 -1.92
C ASN A 49 -0.25 -27.06 -0.57
N GLY A 50 -0.90 -26.43 0.41
CA GLY A 50 -1.11 -26.98 1.77
C GLY A 50 0.08 -26.79 2.74
N THR A 51 1.24 -26.34 2.25
CA THR A 51 2.48 -26.23 3.04
C THR A 51 3.07 -24.83 3.01
N THR A 52 3.64 -24.37 1.89
CA THR A 52 4.43 -23.12 1.82
C THR A 52 3.81 -22.09 0.87
N LEU A 53 3.16 -22.58 -0.19
CA LEU A 53 2.55 -21.73 -1.19
C LEU A 53 1.15 -21.30 -0.74
N LEU A 54 0.92 -19.99 -0.74
CA LEU A 54 -0.40 -19.39 -0.57
C LEU A 54 -0.56 -18.23 -1.55
N ARG A 55 -1.72 -18.16 -2.21
CA ARG A 55 -2.07 -17.08 -3.13
C ARG A 55 -3.49 -16.63 -2.83
N VAL A 56 -3.69 -15.32 -2.88
CA VAL A 56 -4.99 -14.68 -2.73
C VAL A 56 -5.18 -13.75 -3.93
N ASP A 57 -6.13 -14.07 -4.80
CA ASP A 57 -6.52 -13.18 -5.87
C ASP A 57 -7.62 -12.22 -5.39
N ASP A 58 -7.27 -10.94 -5.24
CA ASP A 58 -8.14 -9.86 -4.79
C ASP A 58 -8.35 -8.77 -5.84
N GLY A 59 -8.20 -9.11 -7.13
CA GLY A 59 -8.46 -8.18 -8.24
C GLY A 59 -7.36 -7.16 -8.52
N GLY A 60 -6.27 -7.17 -7.74
CA GLY A 60 -5.05 -6.38 -7.97
C GLY A 60 -3.78 -7.23 -8.14
N GLY A 61 -3.90 -8.56 -8.14
CA GLY A 61 -2.79 -9.49 -8.34
C GLY A 61 -1.70 -9.35 -7.28
N TYR A 62 -2.00 -9.64 -6.01
CA TYR A 62 -0.98 -9.69 -4.95
C TYR A 62 -0.71 -11.12 -4.45
N PHE A 63 0.56 -11.38 -4.14
CA PHE A 63 1.08 -12.71 -3.81
C PHE A 63 1.58 -12.74 -2.36
N TYR A 64 1.15 -13.73 -1.58
CA TYR A 64 1.62 -13.93 -0.20
C TYR A 64 2.24 -15.33 -0.09
N SER A 65 3.44 -15.51 -0.63
CA SER A 65 4.14 -16.79 -0.45
C SER A 65 4.89 -16.84 0.87
N SER A 66 4.64 -17.92 1.59
CA SER A 66 5.47 -18.40 2.67
C SER A 66 6.43 -19.46 2.13
N GLY A 67 7.26 -19.13 1.15
CA GLY A 67 8.23 -20.08 0.57
C GLY A 67 8.95 -19.60 -0.70
N ASN A 68 10.07 -20.25 -1.02
CA ASN A 68 10.88 -19.97 -2.22
C ASN A 68 10.34 -20.65 -3.50
N ASP A 69 9.28 -21.42 -3.41
CA ASP A 69 8.78 -22.21 -4.54
C ASP A 69 7.77 -21.41 -5.36
N MET A 70 8.23 -20.89 -6.50
CA MET A 70 7.48 -20.04 -7.42
C MET A 70 6.66 -20.84 -8.45
N ASN A 71 6.56 -22.17 -8.30
CA ASN A 71 5.91 -23.01 -9.29
C ASN A 71 4.39 -22.78 -9.31
N ARG A 72 3.91 -22.11 -10.36
CA ARG A 72 2.49 -21.73 -10.56
C ARG A 72 1.57 -22.94 -10.68
N ASP A 73 2.09 -24.10 -11.06
CA ASP A 73 1.32 -25.32 -11.34
C ASP A 73 0.87 -26.04 -10.05
N GLN A 74 1.35 -25.61 -8.87
CA GLN A 74 1.03 -26.23 -7.57
C GLN A 74 -0.02 -25.47 -6.75
N CYS A 75 -0.66 -24.43 -7.31
CA CYS A 75 -1.69 -23.68 -6.59
C CYS A 75 -3.07 -24.32 -6.77
N ALA A 76 -3.48 -25.18 -5.84
CA ALA A 76 -4.79 -25.80 -5.84
C ALA A 76 -5.73 -25.11 -4.86
N ALA A 77 -7.01 -24.96 -5.24
CA ALA A 77 -8.05 -24.52 -4.32
C ALA A 77 -8.20 -25.54 -3.19
N GLY A 78 -8.47 -25.07 -1.98
CA GLY A 78 -8.63 -25.92 -0.82
C GLY A 78 -8.94 -25.12 0.44
N PRO A 79 -9.17 -25.78 1.58
CA PRO A 79 -9.41 -25.08 2.83
C PRO A 79 -8.19 -24.25 3.25
N VAL A 80 -8.45 -23.24 4.08
CA VAL A 80 -7.41 -22.56 4.85
C VAL A 80 -7.14 -23.39 6.09
N ARG A 81 -5.88 -23.74 6.33
CA ARG A 81 -5.42 -24.37 7.55
C ARG A 81 -4.65 -23.36 8.38
N VAL A 82 -5.00 -23.25 9.64
CA VAL A 82 -4.34 -22.37 10.60
C VAL A 82 -3.63 -23.22 11.63
N VAL A 83 -2.36 -22.92 11.88
CA VAL A 83 -1.57 -23.50 12.96
C VAL A 83 -1.26 -22.42 13.98
N VAL A 84 -1.71 -22.63 15.21
CA VAL A 84 -1.53 -21.73 16.35
C VAL A 84 -0.42 -22.34 17.20
N ALA A 85 0.79 -21.78 17.12
CA ALA A 85 1.91 -22.22 17.93
C ALA A 85 1.82 -21.59 19.32
N ARG A 86 1.96 -22.43 20.35
CA ARG A 86 1.84 -22.01 21.74
C ARG A 86 3.00 -22.52 22.58
N ILE A 87 3.43 -21.69 23.52
CA ILE A 87 4.46 -22.02 24.51
C ILE A 87 3.91 -21.57 25.86
N GLY A 88 3.76 -22.50 26.82
CA GLY A 88 3.16 -22.19 28.11
C GLY A 88 1.72 -21.69 27.98
N LYS A 89 0.98 -22.14 26.95
CA LYS A 89 -0.35 -21.68 26.54
C LYS A 89 -0.44 -20.26 25.97
N GLU A 90 0.67 -19.52 25.87
CA GLU A 90 0.70 -18.23 25.18
C GLU A 90 0.85 -18.42 23.67
N ILE A 91 0.08 -17.67 22.87
CA ILE A 91 0.16 -17.74 21.41
C ILE A 91 1.38 -16.94 20.94
N VAL A 92 2.37 -17.63 20.38
CA VAL A 92 3.63 -17.02 19.93
C VAL A 92 3.73 -16.86 18.41
N LYS A 93 2.91 -17.60 17.65
CA LYS A 93 2.86 -17.54 16.18
C LYS A 93 1.53 -18.07 15.65
N ILE A 94 1.06 -17.50 14.55
CA ILE A 94 -0.06 -18.05 13.79
C ILE A 94 0.42 -18.26 12.35
N GLU A 95 0.35 -19.48 11.87
CA GLU A 95 0.72 -19.84 10.51
C GLU A 95 -0.53 -20.12 9.69
N THR A 96 -0.49 -19.69 8.43
CA THR A 96 -1.62 -19.81 7.50
C THR A 96 -1.17 -20.55 6.26
N HIS A 97 -1.91 -21.60 5.95
CA HIS A 97 -1.70 -22.43 4.76
C HIS A 97 -3.02 -22.51 3.99
N ALA A 98 -2.94 -22.67 2.68
CA ALA A 98 -4.09 -22.88 1.81
C ALA A 98 -3.80 -24.01 0.82
N GLY A 99 -4.84 -24.71 0.41
CA GLY A 99 -4.74 -25.83 -0.55
C GLY A 99 -5.11 -27.18 0.07
N PRO A 100 -4.80 -28.29 -0.61
CA PRO A 100 -5.14 -29.63 -0.14
C PRO A 100 -4.62 -29.89 1.27
N LEU A 101 -5.44 -30.53 2.11
CA LEU A 101 -4.99 -30.96 3.44
C LEU A 101 -3.99 -32.10 3.27
N THR A 102 -2.77 -31.92 3.76
CA THR A 102 -1.77 -32.98 3.81
C THR A 102 -1.87 -33.73 5.15
N PRO A 103 -1.80 -35.07 5.18
CA PRO A 103 -1.81 -35.84 6.43
C PRO A 103 -0.63 -35.51 7.35
N GLU A 104 0.49 -35.06 6.77
CA GLU A 104 1.77 -34.77 7.42
C GLU A 104 1.85 -33.36 8.01
N ALA A 105 0.78 -32.57 7.93
CA ALA A 105 0.87 -31.11 8.08
C ALA A 105 1.13 -30.57 9.49
N GLY A 106 1.36 -31.40 10.50
CA GLY A 106 2.00 -30.91 11.72
C GLY A 106 1.76 -31.75 12.97
N ASP A 107 2.82 -31.84 13.77
CA ASP A 107 2.75 -32.21 15.19
C ASP A 107 1.83 -31.23 15.90
N GLY A 108 0.86 -31.72 16.67
CA GLY A 108 -0.06 -30.89 17.45
C GLY A 108 -1.50 -31.40 17.53
N THR A 109 -2.33 -30.68 18.29
CA THR A 109 -3.75 -31.00 18.44
C THR A 109 -4.53 -30.53 17.22
N ASN A 110 -5.13 -31.46 16.46
CA ASN A 110 -5.99 -31.13 15.33
C ASN A 110 -7.45 -31.03 15.77
N LEU A 111 -8.03 -29.83 15.71
CA LEU A 111 -9.43 -29.57 16.03
C LEU A 111 -10.37 -29.89 14.86
N GLY A 112 -9.84 -30.19 13.67
CA GLY A 112 -10.62 -30.51 12.48
C GLY A 112 -11.26 -29.29 11.83
N ALA A 113 -12.42 -29.52 11.19
CA ALA A 113 -13.15 -28.49 10.47
C ALA A 113 -13.81 -27.50 11.43
N VAL A 114 -13.77 -26.22 11.08
CA VAL A 114 -14.39 -25.09 11.80
C VAL A 114 -15.16 -24.25 10.78
N GLY A 115 -16.29 -23.66 11.19
CA GLY A 115 -17.05 -22.76 10.32
C GLY A 115 -16.24 -21.50 10.00
N SER A 116 -16.18 -21.09 8.73
CA SER A 116 -15.36 -19.93 8.30
C SER A 116 -15.71 -18.63 9.03
N GLY A 117 -16.99 -18.39 9.29
CA GLY A 117 -17.44 -17.22 10.07
C GLY A 117 -17.04 -17.27 11.55
N GLU A 118 -16.99 -18.47 12.16
CA GLU A 118 -16.50 -18.67 13.53
C GLU A 118 -14.98 -18.44 13.59
N ALA A 119 -14.24 -19.07 12.68
CA ALA A 119 -12.79 -18.92 12.56
C ALA A 119 -12.38 -17.46 12.35
N SER A 120 -13.01 -16.76 11.40
CA SER A 120 -12.70 -15.35 11.10
C SER A 120 -12.95 -14.45 12.31
N LYS A 121 -14.08 -14.62 13.02
CA LYS A 121 -14.39 -13.85 14.23
C LYS A 121 -13.38 -14.09 15.35
N TRP A 122 -13.00 -15.35 15.58
CA TRP A 122 -12.01 -15.69 16.60
C TRP A 122 -10.63 -15.12 16.26
N LEU A 123 -10.18 -15.27 15.01
CA LEU A 123 -8.91 -14.69 14.54
C LEU A 123 -8.88 -13.15 14.64
N LEU A 124 -10.00 -12.48 14.32
CA LEU A 124 -10.12 -11.04 14.53
C LEU A 124 -10.03 -10.65 16.01
N SER A 125 -10.59 -11.46 16.91
CA SER A 125 -10.45 -11.23 18.36
C SER A 125 -9.02 -11.42 18.86
N LEU A 126 -8.26 -12.35 18.26
CA LEU A 126 -6.82 -12.47 18.53
C LEU A 126 -6.05 -11.25 18.04
N ALA A 127 -6.40 -10.72 16.86
CA ALA A 127 -5.77 -9.51 16.34
C ALA A 127 -5.93 -8.30 17.28
N THR A 128 -7.04 -8.21 18.02
CA THR A 128 -7.26 -7.11 18.96
C THR A 128 -6.73 -7.38 20.38
N SER A 129 -6.62 -8.64 20.79
CA SER A 129 -6.22 -9.03 22.16
C SER A 129 -4.74 -9.36 22.32
N LEU A 130 -4.08 -9.83 21.26
CA LEU A 130 -2.66 -10.12 21.26
C LEU A 130 -1.84 -8.86 20.96
N GLU A 131 -0.56 -8.91 21.33
CA GLU A 131 0.42 -7.88 21.00
C GLU A 131 1.46 -8.38 19.99
N GLY A 132 2.12 -7.45 19.30
CA GLY A 132 3.26 -7.77 18.43
C GLY A 132 2.90 -8.59 17.18
N ARG A 133 3.73 -9.57 16.86
CA ARG A 133 3.63 -10.37 15.63
C ARG A 133 2.38 -11.28 15.57
N PRO A 134 2.03 -12.04 16.63
CA PRO A 134 0.83 -12.89 16.61
C PRO A 134 -0.46 -12.16 16.27
N ALA A 135 -0.62 -10.93 16.76
CA ALA A 135 -1.78 -10.09 16.44
C ALA A 135 -1.92 -9.82 14.94
N ARG A 136 -0.78 -9.60 14.25
CA ARG A 136 -0.75 -9.37 12.80
C ARG A 136 -0.93 -10.66 12.02
N ASP A 137 -0.30 -11.73 12.48
CA ASP A 137 -0.41 -13.06 11.85
C ASP A 137 -1.86 -13.54 11.83
N ALA A 138 -2.67 -13.17 12.83
CA ALA A 138 -4.11 -13.47 12.88
C ALA A 138 -4.94 -12.80 11.78
N LEU A 139 -4.48 -11.66 11.21
CA LEU A 139 -5.27 -10.93 10.22
C LEU A 139 -5.43 -11.71 8.92
N LEU A 140 -4.33 -12.21 8.33
CA LEU A 140 -4.38 -12.90 7.03
C LEU A 140 -5.43 -14.02 6.99
N PRO A 141 -5.40 -15.04 7.87
CA PRO A 141 -6.36 -16.13 7.83
C PRO A 141 -7.80 -15.65 8.07
N ALA A 142 -8.00 -14.59 8.85
CA ALA A 142 -9.32 -13.99 9.04
C ALA A 142 -9.88 -13.37 7.74
N MET A 143 -9.02 -12.79 6.90
CA MET A 143 -9.41 -12.10 5.66
C MET A 143 -9.73 -13.04 4.51
N ILE A 144 -9.19 -14.26 4.55
CA ILE A 144 -9.32 -15.27 3.49
C ILE A 144 -10.34 -16.35 3.81
N ALA A 145 -11.00 -16.25 4.97
CA ALA A 145 -12.14 -17.08 5.32
C ALA A 145 -13.32 -16.83 4.38
N ASP A 146 -14.01 -17.92 4.01
CA ASP A 146 -15.22 -17.81 3.20
C ASP A 146 -16.33 -17.04 3.93
N SER A 147 -17.06 -16.23 3.16
CA SER A 147 -18.28 -15.53 3.61
C SER A 147 -18.15 -14.70 4.89
N SER A 148 -16.95 -14.24 5.23
CA SER A 148 -16.70 -13.37 6.39
C SER A 148 -16.87 -11.89 6.04
N VAL A 149 -17.61 -11.15 6.86
CA VAL A 149 -17.66 -9.68 6.86
C VAL A 149 -16.64 -9.16 7.87
N VAL A 150 -15.57 -8.53 7.38
CA VAL A 150 -14.39 -8.19 8.22
C VAL A 150 -14.11 -6.70 8.29
N THR A 151 -14.61 -5.91 7.35
CA THR A 151 -14.35 -4.46 7.28
C THR A 151 -14.76 -3.66 8.53
N PRO A 152 -15.84 -3.99 9.28
CA PRO A 152 -16.14 -3.28 10.52
C PRO A 152 -15.05 -3.46 11.58
N ALA A 153 -14.53 -4.67 11.74
CA ALA A 153 -13.47 -4.97 12.70
C ALA A 153 -12.14 -4.32 12.28
N LEU A 154 -11.80 -4.37 11.00
CA LEU A 154 -10.61 -3.68 10.47
C LEU A 154 -10.68 -2.17 10.70
N ALA A 155 -11.84 -1.55 10.46
CA ALA A 155 -12.03 -0.13 10.72
C ALA A 155 -11.91 0.23 12.20
N ALA A 156 -12.38 -0.64 13.11
CA ALA A 156 -12.17 -0.47 14.54
C ALA A 156 -10.67 -0.53 14.91
N ILE A 157 -9.93 -1.51 14.38
CA ILE A 157 -8.47 -1.61 14.58
C ILE A 157 -7.75 -0.37 14.08
N VAL A 158 -8.12 0.16 12.91
CA VAL A 158 -7.49 1.37 12.36
C VAL A 158 -7.69 2.58 13.27
N ARG A 159 -8.88 2.74 13.87
CA ARG A 159 -9.20 3.86 14.77
C ARG A 159 -8.59 3.75 16.16
N ASP A 160 -8.33 2.53 16.62
CA ASP A 160 -7.80 2.30 17.96
C ASP A 160 -6.32 2.72 18.04
N THR A 161 -6.07 3.88 18.67
CA THR A 161 -4.73 4.46 18.85
C THR A 161 -3.86 3.68 19.83
N GLU A 162 -4.46 2.81 20.65
CA GLU A 162 -3.73 1.95 21.59
C GLU A 162 -3.14 0.72 20.88
N ARG A 163 -3.59 0.39 19.66
CA ARG A 163 -3.03 -0.73 18.89
C ARG A 163 -1.70 -0.34 18.23
N SER A 164 -0.82 -1.34 18.07
CA SER A 164 0.48 -1.13 17.42
C SER A 164 0.34 -0.56 16.00
N ARG A 165 1.25 0.35 15.63
CA ARG A 165 1.29 0.99 14.30
C ARG A 165 1.25 -0.01 13.15
N ASP A 166 1.99 -1.12 13.27
CA ASP A 166 2.05 -2.16 12.24
C ASP A 166 0.74 -2.92 12.08
N LEU A 167 0.02 -3.17 13.18
CA LEU A 167 -1.29 -3.81 13.13
C LEU A 167 -2.30 -2.88 12.46
N ARG A 168 -2.35 -1.60 12.87
CA ARG A 168 -3.21 -0.56 12.27
C ARG A 168 -2.95 -0.41 10.78
N ARG A 169 -1.68 -0.38 10.36
CA ARG A 169 -1.28 -0.30 8.94
C ARG A 169 -1.71 -1.54 8.14
N SER A 170 -1.51 -2.73 8.72
CA SER A 170 -1.97 -3.98 8.10
C SER A 170 -3.50 -3.99 7.94
N ALA A 171 -4.23 -3.59 8.98
CA ALA A 171 -5.68 -3.50 8.97
C ALA A 171 -6.19 -2.48 7.94
N LEU A 172 -5.55 -1.30 7.84
CA LEU A 172 -5.87 -0.27 6.85
C LEU A 172 -5.70 -0.80 5.42
N SER A 173 -4.62 -1.54 5.17
CA SER A 173 -4.35 -2.11 3.86
C SER A 173 -5.40 -3.17 3.47
N TRP A 174 -5.78 -4.05 4.41
CA TRP A 174 -6.87 -5.00 4.20
C TRP A 174 -8.22 -4.32 4.01
N LEU A 175 -8.50 -3.25 4.78
CA LEU A 175 -9.73 -2.49 4.68
C LEU A 175 -9.88 -1.85 3.29
N SER A 176 -8.81 -1.24 2.79
CA SER A 176 -8.76 -0.65 1.45
C SER A 176 -9.09 -1.66 0.35
N ARG A 177 -8.55 -2.89 0.45
CA ARG A 177 -8.79 -3.96 -0.53
C ARG A 177 -10.19 -4.55 -0.44
N ARG A 178 -10.77 -4.56 0.76
CA ARG A 178 -12.12 -5.09 1.02
C ARG A 178 -13.20 -4.01 1.04
N ARG A 179 -12.94 -2.83 0.48
CA ARG A 179 -13.85 -1.67 0.53
C ARG A 179 -15.24 -1.96 -0.06
N ASP A 180 -15.33 -2.88 -1.03
CA ASP A 180 -16.57 -3.29 -1.70
C ASP A 180 -17.17 -4.58 -1.10
N GLU A 181 -16.74 -4.98 0.10
CA GLU A 181 -17.30 -6.12 0.82
C GLU A 181 -18.80 -5.96 1.09
N ALA A 182 -19.61 -6.91 0.60
CA ALA A 182 -21.03 -6.97 0.88
C ALA A 182 -21.31 -7.12 2.39
N GLY A 183 -22.20 -6.29 2.93
CA GLY A 183 -22.51 -6.25 4.36
C GLY A 183 -21.43 -5.57 5.22
N GLY A 184 -20.34 -5.11 4.62
CA GLY A 184 -19.28 -4.35 5.27
C GLY A 184 -19.63 -2.88 5.52
N ILE A 185 -18.63 -2.07 5.89
CA ILE A 185 -18.83 -0.62 6.10
C ILE A 185 -19.06 0.15 4.78
N GLY A 186 -18.73 -0.48 3.64
CA GLY A 186 -18.88 0.06 2.30
C GLY A 186 -17.76 1.00 1.85
N ALA A 187 -17.70 1.20 0.53
CA ALA A 187 -16.69 2.00 -0.16
C ALA A 187 -16.60 3.44 0.36
N ALA A 188 -17.75 4.11 0.50
CA ALA A 188 -17.80 5.50 0.95
C ALA A 188 -17.32 5.68 2.39
N ALA A 189 -17.65 4.76 3.30
CA ALA A 189 -17.17 4.83 4.67
C ALA A 189 -15.67 4.51 4.76
N THR A 190 -15.18 3.60 3.93
CA THR A 190 -13.75 3.30 3.80
C THR A 190 -12.98 4.53 3.32
N THR A 191 -13.45 5.20 2.26
CA THR A 191 -12.85 6.45 1.77
C THR A 191 -12.80 7.51 2.86
N ARG A 192 -13.91 7.75 3.58
CA ARG A 192 -13.93 8.72 4.69
C ARG A 192 -12.92 8.40 5.79
N LEU A 193 -12.78 7.13 6.16
CA LEU A 193 -11.79 6.73 7.18
C LEU A 193 -10.35 6.93 6.68
N LEU A 194 -10.07 6.65 5.42
CA LEU A 194 -8.74 6.92 4.85
C LEU A 194 -8.44 8.44 4.85
N GLU A 195 -9.42 9.27 4.48
CA GLU A 195 -9.28 10.74 4.53
C GLU A 195 -9.07 11.26 5.96
N GLU A 196 -9.82 10.72 6.93
CA GLU A 196 -9.65 11.02 8.36
C GLU A 196 -8.21 10.74 8.82
N VAL A 197 -7.68 9.56 8.48
CA VAL A 197 -6.30 9.17 8.80
C VAL A 197 -5.29 10.09 8.12
N VAL A 198 -5.46 10.41 6.83
CA VAL A 198 -4.55 11.28 6.09
C VAL A 198 -4.49 12.70 6.69
N ARG A 199 -5.64 13.25 7.07
CA ARG A 199 -5.78 14.61 7.60
C ARG A 199 -5.37 14.72 9.07
N ASN A 200 -5.34 13.62 9.82
CA ASN A 200 -4.98 13.64 11.22
C ASN A 200 -3.47 13.92 11.41
N ARG A 201 -3.12 15.14 11.81
CA ARG A 201 -1.73 15.57 12.03
C ARG A 201 -1.06 14.93 13.25
N SER A 202 -1.82 14.42 14.21
CA SER A 202 -1.26 13.68 15.35
C SER A 202 -1.01 12.21 15.02
N GLU A 203 -1.46 11.75 13.84
CA GLU A 203 -1.28 10.37 13.41
C GLU A 203 0.16 10.11 12.95
N ASN A 204 0.60 8.86 13.08
CA ASN A 204 1.90 8.45 12.58
C ASN A 204 2.01 8.61 11.06
N GLU A 205 3.10 9.23 10.59
CA GLU A 205 3.33 9.51 9.17
C GLU A 205 3.28 8.24 8.28
N SER A 206 3.75 7.09 8.77
CA SER A 206 3.67 5.82 8.01
C SER A 206 2.23 5.39 7.76
N LEU A 207 1.35 5.57 8.76
CA LEU A 207 -0.06 5.25 8.62
C LEU A 207 -0.77 6.25 7.70
N ARG A 208 -0.49 7.56 7.85
CA ARG A 208 -0.96 8.62 6.94
C ARG A 208 -0.54 8.35 5.49
N THR A 209 0.71 7.96 5.28
CA THR A 209 1.25 7.61 3.96
C THR A 209 0.52 6.42 3.36
N SER A 210 0.32 5.35 4.16
CA SER A 210 -0.40 4.15 3.73
C SER A 210 -1.84 4.48 3.33
N ALA A 211 -2.52 5.34 4.09
CA ALA A 211 -3.86 5.82 3.79
C ALA A 211 -3.91 6.63 2.49
N LEU A 212 -2.96 7.54 2.29
CA LEU A 212 -2.85 8.34 1.07
C LEU A 212 -2.60 7.44 -0.15
N SER A 213 -1.73 6.43 -0.05
CA SER A 213 -1.48 5.47 -1.12
C SER A 213 -2.75 4.68 -1.46
N SER A 214 -3.51 4.24 -0.46
CA SER A 214 -4.80 3.58 -0.67
C SER A 214 -5.82 4.46 -1.38
N LEU A 215 -5.93 5.76 -1.02
CA LEU A 215 -6.76 6.73 -1.74
C LEU A 215 -6.28 6.94 -3.18
N SER A 216 -4.97 7.04 -3.38
CA SER A 216 -4.36 7.27 -4.69
C SER A 216 -4.61 6.11 -5.66
N ALA A 217 -4.63 4.88 -5.13
CA ALA A 217 -4.85 3.66 -5.90
C ALA A 217 -6.33 3.39 -6.23
N MET A 218 -7.26 4.26 -5.84
CA MET A 218 -8.68 4.08 -6.16
C MET A 218 -8.93 4.11 -7.66
N ASP A 219 -9.73 3.15 -8.12
CA ASP A 219 -10.05 2.93 -9.53
C ASP A 219 -10.74 4.13 -10.20
N ARG A 220 -10.82 4.07 -11.54
CA ARG A 220 -11.51 5.06 -12.39
C ARG A 220 -10.97 6.49 -12.20
N GLY A 221 -9.77 6.58 -11.64
CA GLY A 221 -9.03 7.77 -11.26
C GLY A 221 -9.79 8.76 -10.38
N GLU A 222 -10.66 8.23 -9.50
CA GLU A 222 -11.12 8.95 -8.31
C GLU A 222 -9.92 9.38 -7.45
N GLY A 223 -8.88 8.53 -7.38
CA GLY A 223 -7.64 8.82 -6.66
C GLY A 223 -6.91 10.06 -7.18
N VAL A 224 -6.84 10.25 -8.51
CA VAL A 224 -6.17 11.41 -9.11
C VAL A 224 -6.88 12.71 -8.78
N THR A 225 -8.21 12.74 -8.85
CA THR A 225 -9.00 13.92 -8.45
C THR A 225 -8.76 14.26 -6.99
N THR A 226 -8.74 13.26 -6.11
CA THR A 226 -8.48 13.42 -4.68
C THR A 226 -7.08 13.98 -4.42
N LEU A 227 -6.07 13.44 -5.10
CA LEU A 227 -4.70 13.94 -5.01
C LEU A 227 -4.55 15.39 -5.48
N ILE A 228 -5.24 15.79 -6.56
CA ILE A 228 -5.24 17.19 -7.02
C ILE A 228 -5.81 18.09 -5.94
N ALA A 229 -6.92 17.70 -5.29
CA ALA A 229 -7.48 18.47 -4.18
C ALA A 229 -6.51 18.58 -3.00
N PHE A 230 -5.93 17.46 -2.57
CA PHE A 230 -4.97 17.42 -1.46
C PHE A 230 -3.69 18.21 -1.73
N SER A 231 -3.21 18.25 -2.98
CA SER A 231 -2.04 19.03 -3.38
C SER A 231 -2.19 20.54 -3.16
N ARG A 232 -3.42 21.02 -2.98
CA ARG A 232 -3.77 22.45 -2.81
C ARG A 232 -4.09 22.81 -1.35
N GLU A 233 -4.01 21.85 -0.44
CA GLU A 233 -4.32 22.08 0.96
C GLU A 233 -3.19 22.78 1.72
N SER A 234 -3.54 23.33 2.88
CA SER A 234 -2.61 24.06 3.74
C SER A 234 -1.71 23.15 4.57
N ASP A 235 -2.00 21.85 4.70
CA ASP A 235 -1.08 20.88 5.31
C ASP A 235 0.11 20.63 4.36
N PRO A 236 1.33 21.08 4.70
CA PRO A 236 2.47 20.98 3.79
C PRO A 236 2.88 19.55 3.49
N TRP A 237 2.71 18.64 4.46
CA TRP A 237 3.03 17.22 4.26
C TRP A 237 2.06 16.63 3.26
N LEU A 238 0.76 16.85 3.45
CA LEU A 238 -0.28 16.33 2.57
C LEU A 238 -0.13 16.90 1.15
N ALA A 239 0.02 18.21 1.03
CA ALA A 239 0.20 18.89 -0.24
C ALA A 239 1.40 18.33 -1.02
N ARG A 240 2.55 18.19 -0.36
CA ARG A 240 3.78 17.65 -0.95
C ARG A 240 3.65 16.19 -1.36
N GLN A 241 3.11 15.32 -0.50
CA GLN A 241 2.97 13.89 -0.80
C GLN A 241 1.98 13.64 -1.94
N SER A 242 0.89 14.42 -1.97
CA SER A 242 -0.07 14.35 -3.07
C SER A 242 0.51 14.86 -4.38
N PHE A 243 1.23 15.99 -4.34
CA PHE A 243 1.96 16.50 -5.49
C PHE A 243 2.95 15.47 -6.04
N ALA A 244 3.78 14.87 -5.18
CA ALA A 244 4.77 13.87 -5.57
C ALA A 244 4.12 12.60 -6.16
N SER A 245 2.94 12.21 -5.67
CA SER A 245 2.19 11.09 -6.26
C SER A 245 1.64 11.43 -7.65
N LEU A 246 1.17 12.67 -7.86
CA LEU A 246 0.70 13.15 -9.16
C LEU A 246 1.83 13.21 -10.20
N THR A 247 3.02 13.68 -9.83
CA THR A 247 4.14 13.79 -10.77
C THR A 247 4.64 12.44 -11.28
N ARG A 248 4.46 11.37 -10.50
CA ARG A 248 4.76 9.98 -10.89
C ARG A 248 3.63 9.28 -11.62
N SER A 249 2.46 9.89 -11.74
CA SER A 249 1.29 9.26 -12.37
C SER A 249 1.28 9.46 -13.89
N GLY A 250 0.92 8.40 -14.61
CA GLY A 250 0.65 8.43 -16.04
C GLY A 250 -0.77 8.90 -16.41
N ASP A 251 -1.67 9.10 -15.42
CA ASP A 251 -3.05 9.55 -15.70
C ASP A 251 -3.04 10.91 -16.42
N PRO A 252 -3.76 11.07 -17.55
CA PRO A 252 -3.77 12.32 -18.31
C PRO A 252 -4.08 13.57 -17.49
N ARG A 253 -4.94 13.48 -16.46
CA ARG A 253 -5.27 14.60 -15.56
C ARG A 253 -4.08 14.95 -14.66
N ALA A 254 -3.37 13.95 -14.14
CA ALA A 254 -2.18 14.18 -13.33
C ALA A 254 -1.03 14.77 -14.17
N ARG A 255 -0.89 14.30 -15.42
CA ARG A 255 0.05 14.88 -16.40
C ARG A 255 -0.30 16.33 -16.69
N GLN A 256 -1.56 16.63 -16.96
CA GLN A 256 -2.02 18.00 -17.21
C GLN A 256 -1.78 18.91 -15.99
N PHE A 257 -2.15 18.44 -14.80
CA PHE A 257 -1.87 19.15 -13.55
C PHE A 257 -0.38 19.47 -13.39
N THR A 258 0.51 18.52 -13.71
CA THR A 258 1.96 18.72 -13.60
C THR A 258 2.48 19.78 -14.58
N ARG A 259 1.96 19.80 -15.83
CA ARG A 259 2.31 20.83 -16.83
C ARG A 259 1.85 22.23 -16.42
N GLU A 260 0.70 22.34 -15.79
CA GLU A 260 0.20 23.61 -15.25
C GLU A 260 1.03 24.04 -14.05
N ALA A 261 1.31 23.10 -13.13
CA ALA A 261 2.07 23.34 -11.92
C ALA A 261 3.47 23.89 -12.21
N VAL A 262 4.22 23.31 -13.16
CA VAL A 262 5.59 23.77 -13.44
C VAL A 262 5.65 25.23 -13.94
N ARG A 263 4.54 25.76 -14.50
CA ARG A 263 4.45 27.15 -14.97
C ARG A 263 4.17 28.16 -13.86
N ARG A 264 3.74 27.70 -12.68
CA ARG A 264 3.37 28.55 -11.54
C ARG A 264 4.62 29.04 -10.82
N ALA A 265 4.83 30.35 -10.80
CA ALA A 265 6.01 30.98 -10.20
C ALA A 265 5.99 30.95 -8.67
N GLU A 266 4.79 30.80 -8.08
CA GLU A 266 4.56 30.79 -6.63
C GLU A 266 4.80 29.43 -5.96
N LEU A 267 5.04 28.37 -6.74
CA LEU A 267 5.41 27.09 -6.16
C LEU A 267 6.80 27.18 -5.51
N THR A 268 6.98 26.47 -4.40
CA THR A 268 8.29 26.36 -3.77
C THR A 268 9.28 25.68 -4.73
N ASP A 269 10.55 26.02 -4.59
CA ASP A 269 11.65 25.44 -5.37
C ASP A 269 11.62 23.90 -5.36
N GLU A 270 11.30 23.31 -4.20
CA GLU A 270 11.13 21.86 -4.07
C GLU A 270 10.00 21.29 -4.97
N LEU A 271 8.82 21.91 -4.95
CA LEU A 271 7.70 21.45 -5.76
C LEU A 271 7.95 21.67 -7.26
N ARG A 272 8.66 22.75 -7.63
CA ARG A 272 9.08 23.00 -9.02
C ARG A 272 10.07 21.94 -9.51
N VAL A 273 11.06 21.58 -8.69
CA VAL A 273 11.98 20.47 -8.99
C VAL A 273 11.22 19.15 -9.17
N LEU A 274 10.27 18.83 -8.29
CA LEU A 274 9.43 17.63 -8.42
C LEU A 274 8.60 17.64 -9.71
N ALA A 275 8.06 18.79 -10.11
CA ALA A 275 7.30 18.93 -11.35
C ALA A 275 8.18 18.70 -12.58
N ILE A 276 9.37 19.32 -12.60
CA ILE A 276 10.36 19.17 -13.68
C ILE A 276 10.77 17.70 -13.82
N GLN A 277 11.08 17.03 -12.71
CA GLN A 277 11.41 15.60 -12.69
C GLN A 277 10.25 14.75 -13.20
N GLY A 278 9.01 15.05 -12.78
CA GLY A 278 7.82 14.35 -13.26
C GLY A 278 7.59 14.49 -14.77
N LEU A 279 7.83 15.67 -15.33
CA LEU A 279 7.75 15.91 -16.77
C LEU A 279 8.87 15.24 -17.57
N GLY A 280 9.98 14.88 -16.92
CA GLY A 280 11.10 14.14 -17.50
C GLY A 280 11.15 12.65 -17.19
N GLY A 281 10.17 12.11 -16.45
CA GLY A 281 10.14 10.72 -16.00
C GLY A 281 9.51 9.74 -16.99
N ASP A 282 9.09 8.58 -16.48
CA ASP A 282 8.64 7.42 -17.28
C ASP A 282 7.48 7.70 -18.25
N TYR A 283 6.62 8.67 -17.93
CA TYR A 283 5.45 9.05 -18.72
C TYR A 283 5.64 10.36 -19.52
N ALA A 284 6.90 10.79 -19.69
CA ALA A 284 7.24 11.99 -20.43
C ALA A 284 6.95 11.86 -21.93
N THR A 285 6.48 12.96 -22.52
CA THR A 285 6.19 13.08 -23.96
C THR A 285 7.10 14.10 -24.62
N GLY A 286 7.18 14.09 -25.96
CA GLY A 286 7.91 15.13 -26.70
C GLY A 286 7.41 16.55 -26.41
N ALA A 287 6.12 16.71 -26.07
CA ALA A 287 5.54 17.98 -25.64
C ALA A 287 6.06 18.41 -24.26
N ASP A 288 6.26 17.45 -23.33
CA ASP A 288 6.81 17.72 -22.01
C ASP A 288 8.28 18.20 -22.11
N TYR A 289 9.10 17.56 -22.95
CA TYR A 289 10.48 18.01 -23.19
C TYR A 289 10.57 19.37 -23.89
N ARG A 290 9.63 19.68 -24.79
CA ARG A 290 9.55 21.02 -25.38
C ARG A 290 9.22 22.07 -24.33
N LEU A 291 8.21 21.80 -23.50
CA LEU A 291 7.82 22.65 -22.39
C LEU A 291 9.00 22.92 -21.44
N LEU A 292 9.74 21.89 -21.06
CA LEU A 292 10.93 22.06 -20.21
C LEU A 292 11.94 23.03 -20.84
N ARG A 293 12.27 22.87 -22.12
CA ARG A 293 13.20 23.79 -22.81
C ARG A 293 12.70 25.23 -22.86
N GLU A 294 11.40 25.43 -23.07
CA GLU A 294 10.76 26.75 -23.04
C GLU A 294 10.82 27.40 -21.66
N LEU A 295 10.74 26.62 -20.59
CA LEU A 295 10.73 27.11 -19.21
C LEU A 295 12.12 27.50 -18.70
N TYR A 296 13.18 26.90 -19.24
CA TYR A 296 14.54 27.06 -18.73
C TYR A 296 14.98 28.51 -18.47
N PRO A 297 14.71 29.51 -19.35
CA PRO A 297 15.09 30.90 -19.10
C PRO A 297 14.39 31.52 -17.88
N SER A 298 13.21 31.02 -17.52
CA SER A 298 12.38 31.53 -16.41
C SER A 298 12.67 30.88 -15.07
N LEU A 299 13.53 29.86 -15.04
CA LEU A 299 13.86 29.14 -13.80
C LEU A 299 14.63 30.05 -12.84
N SER A 300 14.31 29.98 -11.56
CA SER A 300 14.84 30.92 -10.57
C SER A 300 16.07 30.37 -9.85
N SER A 301 16.20 29.05 -9.75
CA SER A 301 17.26 28.40 -8.98
C SER A 301 18.18 27.52 -9.84
N ASP A 302 19.35 27.21 -9.30
CA ASP A 302 20.27 26.25 -9.92
C ASP A 302 19.72 24.82 -9.83
N ARG A 303 18.97 24.50 -8.76
CA ARG A 303 18.35 23.18 -8.57
C ARG A 303 17.30 22.87 -9.64
N GLU A 304 16.46 23.85 -9.97
CA GLU A 304 15.48 23.73 -11.05
C GLU A 304 16.16 23.50 -12.40
N ARG A 305 17.16 24.33 -12.73
CA ARG A 305 17.93 24.21 -13.98
C ARG A 305 18.63 22.86 -14.08
N ASP A 306 19.20 22.40 -12.98
CA ASP A 306 19.91 21.12 -12.91
C ASP A 306 18.97 19.92 -13.05
N ALA A 307 17.79 19.97 -12.44
CA ALA A 307 16.75 18.95 -12.62
C ALA A 307 16.27 18.89 -14.08
N LEU A 308 16.16 20.04 -14.73
CA LEU A 308 15.72 20.14 -16.13
C LEU A 308 16.77 19.58 -17.09
N ILE A 309 18.03 19.98 -16.90
CA ILE A 309 19.17 19.45 -17.68
C ILE A 309 19.25 17.92 -17.54
N ASN A 310 19.09 17.40 -16.32
CA ASN A 310 19.05 15.96 -16.08
C ASN A 310 17.91 15.26 -16.84
N ALA A 311 16.70 15.82 -16.76
CA ALA A 311 15.52 15.27 -17.44
C ALA A 311 15.77 15.17 -18.96
N LEU A 312 16.27 16.23 -19.59
CA LEU A 312 16.52 16.26 -21.03
C LEU A 312 17.73 15.38 -21.44
N GLY A 313 18.77 15.33 -20.61
CA GLY A 313 19.94 14.49 -20.85
C GLY A 313 19.62 13.00 -20.78
N ASN A 314 18.82 12.59 -19.79
CA ASN A 314 18.36 11.20 -19.65
C ASN A 314 17.41 10.80 -20.77
N ALA A 315 16.54 11.71 -21.21
CA ALA A 315 15.65 11.47 -22.33
C ALA A 315 16.40 11.29 -23.66
N GLY A 316 17.55 11.95 -23.81
CA GLY A 316 18.33 11.95 -25.05
C GLY A 316 17.52 12.48 -26.24
N GLY A 317 17.90 12.06 -27.45
CA GLY A 317 17.22 12.46 -28.67
C GLY A 317 17.74 13.77 -29.26
N ARG A 318 17.60 13.90 -30.59
CA ARG A 318 18.27 14.92 -31.39
C ARG A 318 18.00 16.35 -30.91
N GLU A 319 16.74 16.65 -30.61
CA GLU A 319 16.28 17.98 -30.22
C GLU A 319 16.76 18.36 -28.81
N ASN A 320 16.82 17.39 -27.89
CA ASN A 320 17.30 17.62 -26.53
C ASN A 320 18.83 17.75 -26.50
N VAL A 321 19.54 16.89 -27.25
CA VAL A 321 21.00 16.98 -27.43
C VAL A 321 21.39 18.32 -28.04
N SER A 322 20.70 18.76 -29.11
CA SER A 322 20.97 20.06 -29.73
C SER A 322 20.75 21.22 -28.76
N TRP A 323 19.73 21.12 -27.90
CA TRP A 323 19.47 22.13 -26.88
C TRP A 323 20.55 22.12 -25.78
N LEU A 324 20.96 20.95 -25.29
CA LEU A 324 22.04 20.82 -24.30
C LEU A 324 23.37 21.37 -24.83
N LEU A 325 23.70 21.16 -26.11
CA LEU A 325 24.88 21.77 -26.73
C LEU A 325 24.82 23.30 -26.67
N SER A 326 23.66 23.90 -26.91
CA SER A 326 23.51 25.36 -26.79
C SER A 326 23.72 25.88 -25.35
N VAL A 327 23.37 25.09 -24.33
CA VAL A 327 23.67 25.42 -22.92
C VAL A 327 25.17 25.30 -22.65
N ALA A 328 25.85 24.29 -23.21
CA ALA A 328 27.30 24.13 -23.07
C ALA A 328 28.09 25.27 -23.72
N GLU A 329 27.61 25.80 -24.85
CA GLU A 329 28.23 26.90 -25.60
C GLU A 329 27.89 28.29 -25.05
N SER A 330 26.87 28.40 -24.20
CA SER A 330 26.36 29.69 -23.72
C SER A 330 27.39 30.45 -22.88
N GLN A 331 27.69 31.69 -23.27
CA GLN A 331 28.61 32.57 -22.51
C GLN A 331 27.97 33.15 -21.25
N THR A 332 26.65 33.16 -21.16
CA THR A 332 25.91 33.68 -19.99
C THR A 332 25.70 32.62 -18.91
N GLU A 333 25.91 31.34 -19.24
CA GLU A 333 25.76 30.25 -18.29
C GLU A 333 26.99 30.10 -17.38
N PRO A 334 26.80 29.82 -16.08
CA PRO A 334 27.91 29.56 -15.16
C PRO A 334 28.79 28.40 -15.66
N VAL A 335 30.11 28.58 -15.56
CA VAL A 335 31.11 27.58 -16.01
C VAL A 335 30.82 26.19 -15.43
N ALA A 336 30.40 26.10 -14.16
CA ALA A 336 30.05 24.84 -13.52
C ALA A 336 28.91 24.09 -14.25
N ARG A 337 27.87 24.82 -14.69
CA ARG A 337 26.75 24.24 -15.43
C ARG A 337 27.17 23.78 -16.83
N ARG A 338 27.95 24.60 -17.54
CA ARG A 338 28.46 24.23 -18.88
C ARG A 338 29.29 22.95 -18.81
N ARG A 339 30.23 22.87 -17.86
CA ARG A 339 31.05 21.66 -17.63
C ARG A 339 30.22 20.43 -17.29
N ARG A 340 29.17 20.60 -16.49
CA ARG A 340 28.23 19.52 -16.15
C ARG A 340 27.50 19.00 -17.38
N VAL A 341 27.00 19.90 -18.23
CA VAL A 341 26.33 19.54 -19.49
C VAL A 341 27.29 18.86 -20.46
N ILE A 342 28.53 19.36 -20.60
CA ILE A 342 29.58 18.72 -21.40
C ILE A 342 29.86 17.29 -20.92
N SER A 343 30.04 17.11 -19.61
CA SER A 343 30.27 15.78 -19.01
C SER A 343 29.10 14.83 -19.27
N MET A 344 27.86 15.33 -19.21
CA MET A 344 26.65 14.55 -19.50
C MET A 344 26.58 14.15 -20.97
N LEU A 345 26.75 15.11 -21.89
CA LEU A 345 26.77 14.87 -23.32
C LEU A 345 27.84 13.86 -23.72
N GLY A 346 29.05 13.95 -23.13
CA GLY A 346 30.14 13.01 -23.39
C GLY A 346 29.82 11.55 -23.05
N ARG A 347 28.81 11.27 -22.20
CA ARG A 347 28.38 9.90 -21.88
C ARG A 347 27.44 9.28 -22.93
N LEU A 348 26.84 10.10 -23.79
CA LEU A 348 25.85 9.63 -24.77
C LEU A 348 26.49 8.96 -26.01
N ASP A 349 27.83 9.01 -26.15
CA ASP A 349 28.64 8.43 -27.24
C ASP A 349 28.06 8.59 -28.66
N GLU A 350 27.56 9.79 -28.98
CA GLU A 350 27.07 10.11 -30.33
C GLU A 350 28.14 10.83 -31.17
N PRO A 351 28.37 10.46 -32.45
CA PRO A 351 29.36 11.11 -33.31
C PRO A 351 29.23 12.63 -33.40
N ARG A 352 27.99 13.14 -33.51
CA ARG A 352 27.70 14.58 -33.55
C ARG A 352 28.11 15.30 -32.27
N ILE A 353 27.92 14.67 -31.11
CA ILE A 353 28.35 15.23 -29.82
C ILE A 353 29.87 15.31 -29.79
N ARG A 354 30.58 14.27 -30.22
CA ARG A 354 32.05 14.27 -30.27
C ARG A 354 32.60 15.40 -31.15
N GLU A 355 32.01 15.61 -32.32
CA GLU A 355 32.40 16.70 -33.23
C GLU A 355 32.15 18.08 -32.62
N ALA A 356 30.98 18.30 -32.02
CA ALA A 356 30.64 19.56 -31.37
C ALA A 356 31.57 19.87 -30.17
N LEU A 357 31.82 18.87 -29.32
CA LEU A 357 32.72 19.01 -28.17
C LEU A 357 34.17 19.28 -28.60
N LYS A 358 34.63 18.67 -29.70
CA LYS A 358 35.96 18.95 -30.27
C LYS A 358 36.06 20.40 -30.75
N GLY A 359 35.07 20.88 -31.52
CA GLY A 359 35.05 22.26 -32.00
C GLY A 359 35.01 23.29 -30.87
N MET A 360 34.40 22.97 -29.74
CA MET A 360 34.44 23.82 -28.53
C MET A 360 35.84 23.88 -27.91
N ALA A 361 36.52 22.73 -27.77
CA ALA A 361 37.87 22.67 -27.21
C ALA A 361 38.92 23.42 -28.05
N GLU A 362 38.70 23.50 -29.36
CA GLU A 362 39.56 24.25 -30.29
C GLU A 362 39.36 25.77 -30.20
N LYS A 363 38.17 26.24 -29.80
CA LYS A 363 37.85 27.67 -29.63
C LYS A 363 38.30 28.27 -28.29
N GLU A 364 38.56 27.43 -27.29
CA GLU A 364 39.06 27.85 -25.97
C GLU A 364 40.60 27.86 -25.86
N ARG A 365 41.31 27.46 -26.92
CA ARG A 365 42.75 27.66 -27.09
C ARG A 365 43.02 29.00 -27.75
#